data_AF-A0AAW6ARD9-F1
#
_entry.id   AF-A0AAW6ARD9-F1
#
_cell.length_a   1.000
_cell.length_b   1.000
_cell.length_c   1.000
_cell.angle_alpha   90.00
_cell.angle_beta   90.00
_cell.angle_gamma   90.00
#
_symmetry.space_group_name_H-M   'P 1'
#
loop_
_entity.id
_entity.type
_entity.pdbx_description
1 polymer ?
#
loop_
_entity_poly.entity_id
_entity_poly.type
_entity_poly.pdbx_seq_one_letter_code
_entity_poly.pdbx_strand_id
1 'polypeptide(L)'
;MADPDKGTFYQSQLDEVRNNKIKPLDDAFEIESNKVLGTSTTNYFYGEDAVGTHGWEMVRTTDLRPSKAGDTTKAQTIGHVICGSYLALTDADPNLTGADLAIENAGGIRGGIAAGNVTAGDVIAISPYGNTLETWTMTGADFLAALEHSLEISDECNDSYEKQQAYVAAGHTEQEAQDMYKWPDDSGSVLSFGGINVTIDWTQSEGKRIVSATLTKDGSTLDPAKTYTVATNNYIITNTTDFPTFANAKKLTEWGTCEAALRALIGQDDWENKMASLAGTISFGSAESPAPHPTPTPEPSPKPGTTTTQVTTKKSTGKLAATGDRTLAVVGACLIGGIVIIIFGIIWKRRR
;
A
#
# COMPACT_ATOMS: atom_id res chain seq x y z
N MET A 1 -36.39 -10.10 -17.68
CA MET A 1 -36.38 -10.70 -19.03
C MET A 1 -35.21 -10.07 -19.76
N ALA A 2 -34.21 -10.86 -20.16
CA ALA A 2 -33.06 -10.34 -20.89
C ALA A 2 -33.51 -9.95 -22.31
N ASP A 3 -33.12 -8.76 -22.74
CA ASP A 3 -33.41 -8.22 -24.07
C ASP A 3 -32.78 -9.12 -25.15
N PRO A 4 -33.59 -9.79 -26.00
CA PRO A 4 -33.12 -10.78 -26.98
C PRO A 4 -32.23 -10.17 -28.08
N ASP A 5 -32.24 -8.85 -28.26
CA ASP A 5 -31.46 -8.16 -29.31
C ASP A 5 -30.02 -7.81 -28.88
N LYS A 6 -29.67 -8.02 -27.59
CA LYS A 6 -28.31 -7.75 -27.13
C LYS A 6 -27.31 -8.82 -27.59
N GLY A 7 -27.73 -10.07 -27.73
CA GLY A 7 -26.85 -11.17 -28.14
C GLY A 7 -26.29 -10.99 -29.55
N THR A 8 -27.13 -10.53 -30.48
CA THR A 8 -26.74 -10.23 -31.88
C THR A 8 -25.84 -9.01 -31.98
N PHE A 9 -26.07 -7.99 -31.15
CA PHE A 9 -25.18 -6.83 -31.03
C PHE A 9 -23.79 -7.20 -30.50
N TYR A 10 -23.69 -8.00 -29.44
CA TYR A 10 -22.38 -8.43 -28.92
C TYR A 10 -21.64 -9.32 -29.92
N GLN A 11 -22.36 -10.19 -30.63
CA GLN A 11 -21.76 -11.04 -31.65
C GLN A 11 -21.23 -10.23 -32.85
N SER A 12 -21.95 -9.17 -33.29
CA SER A 12 -21.47 -8.31 -34.37
C SER A 12 -20.22 -7.52 -33.98
N GLN A 13 -20.14 -7.03 -32.74
CA GLN A 13 -18.93 -6.38 -32.22
C GLN A 13 -17.74 -7.36 -32.14
N LEU A 14 -17.97 -8.60 -31.72
CA LEU A 14 -16.93 -9.65 -31.70
C LEU A 14 -16.44 -9.99 -33.12
N ASP A 15 -17.34 -10.04 -34.09
CA ASP A 15 -16.99 -10.33 -35.48
C ASP A 15 -16.25 -9.14 -36.14
N GLU A 16 -16.55 -7.89 -35.75
CA GLU A 16 -15.80 -6.70 -36.17
C GLU A 16 -14.37 -6.68 -35.61
N VAL A 17 -14.18 -7.10 -34.36
CA VAL A 17 -12.85 -7.28 -33.73
C VAL A 17 -12.08 -8.41 -34.41
N ARG A 18 -12.70 -9.58 -34.63
CA ARG A 18 -12.06 -10.74 -35.28
C ARG A 18 -11.62 -10.47 -36.72
N ASN A 19 -12.31 -9.58 -37.41
CA ASN A 19 -12.03 -9.22 -38.79
C ASN A 19 -11.17 -7.95 -38.94
N ASN A 20 -10.53 -7.47 -37.87
CA ASN A 20 -9.70 -6.25 -37.84
C ASN A 20 -10.41 -5.00 -38.40
N LYS A 21 -11.75 -4.94 -38.37
CA LYS A 21 -12.53 -3.78 -38.83
C LYS A 21 -12.61 -2.70 -37.77
N ILE A 22 -12.64 -3.13 -36.50
CA ILE A 22 -12.25 -2.31 -35.37
C ILE A 22 -10.75 -2.57 -35.20
N LYS A 23 -9.91 -1.56 -35.45
CA LYS A 23 -8.52 -1.62 -34.99
C LYS A 23 -8.59 -1.87 -33.49
N PRO A 24 -7.94 -2.93 -32.97
CA PRO A 24 -8.14 -3.28 -31.59
C PRO A 24 -7.76 -2.09 -30.71
N LEU A 25 -8.37 -2.01 -29.52
CA LEU A 25 -8.03 -1.03 -28.49
C LEU A 25 -6.50 -0.86 -28.34
N ASP A 26 -5.74 -1.89 -28.72
CA ASP A 26 -4.29 -1.99 -28.88
C ASP A 26 -3.60 -0.72 -29.41
N ASP A 27 -3.91 -0.16 -30.59
CA ASP A 27 -3.12 0.99 -31.11
C ASP A 27 -3.29 2.23 -30.23
N ALA A 28 -4.53 2.55 -29.83
CA ALA A 28 -4.82 3.73 -29.01
C ALA A 28 -4.34 3.53 -27.56
N PHE A 29 -4.50 2.32 -27.02
CA PHE A 29 -4.00 1.94 -25.71
C PHE A 29 -2.48 1.91 -25.67
N GLU A 30 -1.81 1.38 -26.70
CA GLU A 30 -0.35 1.36 -26.84
C GLU A 30 0.18 2.79 -26.94
N ILE A 31 -0.47 3.66 -27.74
CA ILE A 31 -0.11 5.08 -27.80
C ILE A 31 -0.28 5.74 -26.42
N GLU A 32 -1.43 5.55 -25.76
CA GLU A 32 -1.71 6.18 -24.47
C GLU A 32 -0.78 5.67 -23.36
N SER A 33 -0.62 4.35 -23.25
CA SER A 33 0.22 3.71 -22.23
C SER A 33 1.69 4.07 -22.39
N ASN A 34 2.18 4.28 -23.62
CA ASN A 34 3.56 4.71 -23.86
C ASN A 34 3.80 6.23 -23.71
N LYS A 35 2.78 7.04 -23.40
CA LYS A 35 3.00 8.47 -23.12
C LYS A 35 3.88 8.63 -21.89
N VAL A 36 5.01 9.32 -22.07
CA VAL A 36 5.89 9.70 -20.98
C VAL A 36 5.23 10.81 -20.18
N LEU A 37 5.04 10.57 -18.88
CA LEU A 37 4.47 11.51 -17.93
C LEU A 37 5.56 12.33 -17.25
N GLY A 38 6.70 11.70 -16.96
CA GLY A 38 7.83 12.31 -16.28
C GLY A 38 9.09 11.47 -16.43
N THR A 39 10.17 11.88 -15.75
CA THR A 39 11.42 11.12 -15.65
C THR A 39 11.73 10.87 -14.19
N SER A 40 12.23 9.68 -13.87
CA SER A 40 12.72 9.31 -12.55
C SER A 40 14.23 9.12 -12.58
N THR A 41 14.93 9.60 -11.56
CA THR A 41 16.37 9.37 -11.39
C THR A 41 16.66 8.08 -10.63
N THR A 42 15.65 7.52 -9.97
CA THR A 42 15.79 6.42 -9.00
C THR A 42 14.84 5.27 -9.32
N ASN A 43 15.19 4.06 -8.88
CA ASN A 43 14.28 2.91 -8.93
C ASN A 43 13.40 2.89 -7.67
N TYR A 44 12.08 2.99 -7.85
CA TYR A 44 11.09 2.79 -6.80
C TYR A 44 10.45 1.40 -6.95
N PHE A 45 11.23 0.36 -6.66
CA PHE A 45 10.75 -1.02 -6.56
C PHE A 45 10.77 -1.51 -5.12
N TYR A 46 10.08 -2.62 -4.90
CA TYR A 46 10.17 -3.39 -3.67
C TYR A 46 11.32 -4.40 -3.76
N GLY A 47 11.94 -4.72 -2.62
CA GLY A 47 12.94 -5.79 -2.52
C GLY A 47 14.40 -5.35 -2.66
N GLU A 48 15.31 -6.31 -2.43
CA GLU A 48 16.74 -6.08 -2.33
C GLU A 48 17.43 -5.85 -3.70
N ASP A 49 16.88 -6.37 -4.80
CA ASP A 49 17.43 -6.24 -6.15
C ASP A 49 16.37 -6.04 -7.26
N ALA A 50 16.80 -5.48 -8.40
CA ALA A 50 15.96 -5.31 -9.60
C ALA A 50 15.81 -6.62 -10.42
N VAL A 51 16.44 -7.71 -9.97
CA VAL A 51 16.60 -8.97 -10.72
C VAL A 51 15.85 -10.13 -10.06
N GLY A 52 15.39 -9.97 -8.81
CA GLY A 52 14.68 -10.98 -8.03
C GLY A 52 13.17 -10.94 -8.23
N THR A 53 12.60 -12.12 -8.38
CA THR A 53 11.22 -12.50 -8.72
C THR A 53 10.13 -12.13 -7.71
N HIS A 54 10.37 -11.21 -6.78
CA HIS A 54 9.39 -10.90 -5.75
C HIS A 54 8.60 -9.66 -6.17
N GLY A 55 7.37 -9.89 -6.62
CA GLY A 55 6.47 -8.84 -7.08
C GLY A 55 5.99 -7.92 -5.96
N TRP A 56 4.79 -7.37 -6.15
CA TRP A 56 4.08 -6.56 -5.16
C TRP A 56 3.99 -7.21 -3.77
N GLU A 57 4.21 -8.52 -3.64
CA GLU A 57 4.20 -9.24 -2.38
C GLU A 57 5.24 -8.74 -1.37
N MET A 58 6.25 -7.98 -1.79
CA MET A 58 7.28 -7.42 -0.90
C MET A 58 6.83 -6.17 -0.13
N VAL A 59 5.78 -5.45 -0.57
CA VAL A 59 5.26 -4.26 0.16
C VAL A 59 4.94 -4.60 1.62
N ARG A 60 4.39 -5.80 1.83
CA ARG A 60 3.88 -6.27 3.12
C ARG A 60 4.96 -6.87 4.04
N THR A 61 6.21 -6.97 3.58
CA THR A 61 7.30 -7.65 4.31
C THR A 61 8.44 -6.70 4.65
N THR A 62 9.44 -6.59 3.78
CA THR A 62 10.75 -6.01 4.07
C THR A 62 10.75 -4.50 4.22
N ASP A 63 9.71 -3.82 3.73
CA ASP A 63 9.61 -2.36 3.78
C ASP A 63 9.42 -1.83 5.22
N LEU A 64 8.86 -2.65 6.10
CA LEU A 64 8.61 -2.28 7.50
C LEU A 64 9.54 -2.98 8.48
N ARG A 65 10.25 -4.04 8.06
CA ARG A 65 11.21 -4.79 8.88
C ARG A 65 12.44 -5.10 8.05
N PRO A 66 13.58 -4.42 8.29
CA PRO A 66 14.75 -4.62 7.45
C PRO A 66 15.34 -6.01 7.71
N SER A 67 15.80 -6.67 6.64
CA SER A 67 16.46 -7.98 6.72
C SER A 67 17.80 -7.92 7.49
N LYS A 68 18.37 -6.72 7.65
CA LYS A 68 19.60 -6.44 8.39
C LYS A 68 19.41 -5.22 9.31
N ALA A 69 19.88 -5.34 10.55
CA ALA A 69 19.86 -4.22 11.49
C ALA A 69 20.61 -3.01 10.93
N GLY A 70 19.97 -1.84 10.93
CA GLY A 70 20.53 -0.58 10.43
C GLY A 70 20.37 -0.33 8.93
N ASP A 71 19.77 -1.25 8.16
CA ASP A 71 19.43 -1.01 6.75
C ASP A 71 18.10 -0.25 6.65
N THR A 72 18.16 1.07 6.47
CA THR A 72 16.97 1.91 6.22
C THR A 72 16.80 2.24 4.74
N THR A 73 17.58 1.64 3.85
CA THR A 73 17.75 2.15 2.48
C THR A 73 16.58 1.84 1.54
N LYS A 74 15.59 1.06 1.99
CA LYS A 74 14.52 0.48 1.15
C LYS A 74 13.12 0.51 1.77
N ALA A 75 12.90 1.28 2.84
CA ALA A 75 11.59 1.32 3.49
C ALA A 75 10.56 2.11 2.64
N GLN A 76 9.45 1.45 2.30
CA GLN A 76 8.30 2.01 1.56
C GLN A 76 8.65 2.76 0.26
N THR A 77 9.51 2.21 -0.59
CA THR A 77 10.07 2.93 -1.75
C THR A 77 8.97 3.52 -2.64
N ILE A 78 8.09 2.69 -3.21
CA ILE A 78 6.95 3.18 -4.02
C ILE A 78 5.75 3.56 -3.13
N GLY A 79 5.64 3.01 -1.91
CA GLY A 79 4.64 3.42 -0.92
C GLY A 79 4.70 4.92 -0.60
N HIS A 80 5.91 5.47 -0.45
CA HIS A 80 6.17 6.89 -0.29
C HIS A 80 5.84 7.70 -1.54
N VAL A 81 6.01 7.16 -2.75
CA VAL A 81 5.57 7.83 -3.97
C VAL A 81 4.04 7.93 -4.00
N ILE A 82 3.34 6.86 -3.64
CA ILE A 82 1.87 6.83 -3.62
C ILE A 82 1.33 7.75 -2.53
N CYS A 83 1.77 7.59 -1.29
CA CYS A 83 1.32 8.43 -0.17
C CYS A 83 1.74 9.88 -0.37
N GLY A 84 2.95 10.12 -0.89
CA GLY A 84 3.41 11.44 -1.34
C GLY A 84 2.50 12.02 -2.41
N SER A 85 2.02 11.23 -3.38
CA SER A 85 1.06 11.69 -4.39
C SER A 85 -0.28 12.05 -3.80
N TYR A 86 -0.72 11.39 -2.72
CA TYR A 86 -1.97 11.72 -2.02
C TYR A 86 -1.85 13.03 -1.23
N LEU A 87 -0.64 13.38 -0.79
CA LEU A 87 -0.31 14.59 -0.02
C LEU A 87 0.09 15.79 -0.90
N ALA A 88 0.73 15.54 -2.05
CA ALA A 88 1.29 16.56 -2.94
C ALA A 88 0.23 17.43 -3.65
N LEU A 89 -1.03 17.14 -3.35
CA LEU A 89 -2.20 17.81 -3.85
C LEU A 89 -2.54 18.94 -2.86
N THR A 90 -2.09 20.16 -3.15
CA THR A 90 -2.31 21.38 -2.36
C THR A 90 -2.90 22.57 -3.17
N ASP A 91 -3.84 23.31 -2.58
CA ASP A 91 -4.39 24.69 -2.80
C ASP A 91 -4.23 25.52 -4.10
N ALA A 92 -3.29 25.24 -5.01
CA ALA A 92 -3.17 25.94 -6.29
C ALA A 92 -4.07 25.36 -7.39
N ASP A 93 -4.61 24.16 -7.19
CA ASP A 93 -5.61 23.52 -8.06
C ASP A 93 -6.80 23.05 -7.19
N PRO A 94 -8.04 23.44 -7.51
CA PRO A 94 -9.24 23.08 -6.75
C PRO A 94 -9.61 21.59 -6.78
N ASN A 95 -8.79 20.72 -7.38
CA ASN A 95 -8.98 19.26 -7.43
C ASN A 95 -8.08 18.47 -6.45
N LEU A 96 -7.62 19.09 -5.34
CA LEU A 96 -6.50 18.62 -4.50
C LEU A 96 -6.80 18.44 -2.98
N THR A 97 -6.20 17.45 -2.30
CA THR A 97 -6.62 16.92 -0.96
C THR A 97 -6.33 17.77 0.29
N GLY A 98 -5.17 18.43 0.39
CA GLY A 98 -4.76 19.18 1.59
C GLY A 98 -4.58 18.34 2.87
N ALA A 99 -4.38 17.02 2.76
CA ALA A 99 -4.30 16.12 3.91
C ALA A 99 -3.03 16.29 4.75
N ASP A 100 -3.09 15.94 6.04
CA ASP A 100 -1.95 15.94 6.96
C ASP A 100 -1.15 14.63 6.85
N LEU A 101 -1.85 13.52 6.59
CA LEU A 101 -1.33 12.16 6.57
C LEU A 101 -1.90 11.41 5.36
N ALA A 102 -1.23 10.36 4.92
CA ALA A 102 -1.75 9.47 3.88
C ALA A 102 -1.48 8.00 4.20
N ILE A 103 -2.37 7.11 3.74
CA ILE A 103 -2.17 5.65 3.83
C ILE A 103 -2.65 4.95 2.54
N GLU A 104 -1.94 3.90 2.14
CA GLU A 104 -2.27 2.99 1.04
C GLU A 104 -2.03 1.55 1.49
N ASN A 105 -2.94 0.62 1.18
CA ASN A 105 -2.73 -0.78 1.53
C ASN A 105 -1.90 -1.52 0.48
N ALA A 106 -1.04 -2.44 0.92
CA ALA A 106 -0.14 -3.23 0.09
C ALA A 106 -0.85 -3.94 -1.07
N GLY A 107 -2.05 -4.46 -0.84
CA GLY A 107 -2.86 -5.12 -1.86
C GLY A 107 -3.32 -4.21 -3.01
N GLY A 108 -3.34 -2.89 -2.80
CA GLY A 108 -3.66 -1.88 -3.80
C GLY A 108 -2.50 -1.59 -4.77
N ILE A 109 -1.27 -1.96 -4.41
CA ILE A 109 -0.07 -1.63 -5.15
C ILE A 109 0.41 -2.84 -5.96
N ARG A 110 0.60 -2.69 -7.28
CA ARG A 110 0.88 -3.81 -8.19
C ARG A 110 2.13 -3.66 -9.04
N GLY A 111 2.85 -2.55 -8.87
CA GLY A 111 4.04 -2.23 -9.63
C GLY A 111 4.96 -1.24 -8.91
N GLY A 112 5.98 -0.79 -9.62
CA GLY A 112 6.94 0.21 -9.18
C GLY A 112 7.40 1.09 -10.35
N ILE A 113 8.34 1.99 -10.09
CA ILE A 113 8.89 2.90 -11.09
C ILE A 113 10.36 2.55 -11.34
N ALA A 114 10.73 2.34 -12.59
CA ALA A 114 12.13 2.27 -12.99
C ALA A 114 12.72 3.67 -13.18
N ALA A 115 14.02 3.81 -12.93
CA ALA A 115 14.76 5.00 -13.36
C ALA A 115 14.66 5.16 -14.88
N GLY A 116 14.52 6.41 -15.34
CA GLY A 116 14.28 6.77 -16.74
C GLY A 116 12.86 7.30 -16.97
N ASN A 117 12.34 7.11 -18.18
CA ASN A 117 11.01 7.60 -18.54
C ASN A 117 9.94 6.83 -17.75
N VAL A 118 9.04 7.58 -17.10
CA VAL A 118 7.86 7.03 -16.43
C VAL A 118 6.66 7.24 -17.34
N THR A 119 5.99 6.17 -17.72
CA THR A 119 4.89 6.17 -18.68
C THR A 119 3.53 6.07 -18.00
N ALA A 120 2.46 6.41 -18.73
CA ALA A 120 1.09 6.17 -18.28
C ALA A 120 0.80 4.69 -18.00
N GLY A 121 1.44 3.78 -18.74
CA GLY A 121 1.37 2.34 -18.52
C GLY A 121 1.98 1.94 -17.17
N ASP A 122 3.10 2.56 -16.77
CA ASP A 122 3.72 2.32 -15.47
C ASP A 122 2.82 2.75 -14.32
N VAL A 123 2.17 3.93 -14.44
CA VAL A 123 1.26 4.46 -13.41
C VAL A 123 0.00 3.59 -13.27
N ILE A 124 -0.57 3.11 -14.37
CA ILE A 124 -1.69 2.15 -14.35
C ILE A 124 -1.26 0.81 -13.77
N ALA A 125 -0.04 0.34 -14.05
CA ALA A 125 0.48 -0.91 -13.50
C ALA A 125 0.67 -0.84 -11.98
N ILE A 126 0.94 0.34 -11.42
CA ILE A 126 1.05 0.56 -9.98
C ILE A 126 -0.33 0.50 -9.31
N SER A 127 -1.32 1.24 -9.83
CA SER A 127 -2.66 1.38 -9.24
C SER A 127 -3.78 0.98 -10.24
N PRO A 128 -3.96 -0.32 -10.53
CA PRO A 128 -4.82 -0.79 -11.63
C PRO A 128 -6.32 -0.88 -11.29
N TYR A 129 -6.71 -0.62 -10.04
CA TYR A 129 -8.04 -0.95 -9.53
C TYR A 129 -9.11 0.11 -9.77
N GLY A 130 -8.71 1.32 -10.18
CA GLY A 130 -9.64 2.44 -10.33
C GLY A 130 -10.22 2.94 -9.00
N ASN A 131 -9.57 2.63 -7.87
CA ASN A 131 -9.94 3.17 -6.56
C ASN A 131 -9.91 4.70 -6.59
N THR A 132 -10.86 5.33 -5.91
CA THR A 132 -10.88 6.79 -5.74
C THR A 132 -10.06 7.16 -4.50
N LEU A 133 -9.41 8.32 -4.59
CA LEU A 133 -8.74 8.94 -3.46
C LEU A 133 -9.79 9.66 -2.61
N GLU A 134 -9.76 9.46 -1.32
CA GLU A 134 -10.66 10.09 -0.35
C GLU A 134 -9.88 10.72 0.78
N THR A 135 -10.43 11.78 1.37
CA THR A 135 -9.95 12.35 2.63
C THR A 135 -10.93 12.08 3.76
N TRP A 136 -10.38 11.74 4.92
CA TRP A 136 -11.13 11.35 6.11
C TRP A 136 -10.55 12.04 7.34
N THR A 137 -11.37 12.24 8.37
CA THR A 137 -10.88 12.67 9.69
C THR A 137 -10.53 11.46 10.54
N MET A 138 -9.35 11.45 11.16
CA MET A 138 -8.96 10.44 12.17
C MET A 138 -8.30 11.12 13.37
N THR A 139 -8.47 10.58 14.58
CA THR A 139 -7.65 11.02 15.72
C THR A 139 -6.21 10.51 15.56
N GLY A 140 -5.25 11.20 16.15
CA GLY A 140 -3.86 10.72 16.18
C GLY A 140 -3.75 9.34 16.83
N ALA A 141 -4.56 9.07 17.86
CA ALA A 141 -4.64 7.76 18.51
C ALA A 141 -5.16 6.66 17.57
N ASP A 142 -6.25 6.92 16.83
CA ASP A 142 -6.81 5.97 15.85
C ASP A 142 -5.82 5.67 14.72
N PHE A 143 -5.11 6.71 14.26
CA PHE A 143 -4.09 6.58 13.21
C PHE A 143 -2.90 5.73 13.69
N LEU A 144 -2.35 6.03 14.87
CA LEU A 144 -1.26 5.23 15.45
C LEU A 144 -1.67 3.78 15.68
N ALA A 145 -2.87 3.54 16.19
CA ALA A 145 -3.39 2.20 16.38
C ALA A 145 -3.52 1.43 15.06
N ALA A 146 -3.94 2.10 13.97
CA ALA A 146 -3.96 1.49 12.64
C ALA A 146 -2.56 1.15 12.14
N LEU A 147 -1.57 2.04 12.34
CA LEU A 147 -0.19 1.74 11.94
C LEU A 147 0.43 0.62 12.78
N GLU A 148 0.23 0.59 14.09
CA GLU A 148 0.68 -0.51 14.96
C GLU A 148 0.09 -1.85 14.51
N HIS A 149 -1.21 -1.90 14.23
CA HIS A 149 -1.83 -3.13 13.75
C HIS A 149 -1.30 -3.52 12.37
N SER A 150 -1.03 -2.55 11.48
CA SER A 150 -0.35 -2.83 10.21
C SER A 150 1.04 -3.44 10.40
N LEU A 151 1.78 -3.04 11.44
CA LEU A 151 3.09 -3.64 11.76
C LEU A 151 2.93 -5.09 12.25
N GLU A 152 1.84 -5.42 12.95
CA GLU A 152 1.52 -6.80 13.34
C GLU A 152 1.28 -7.67 12.09
N ILE A 153 0.42 -7.23 11.17
CA ILE A 153 0.15 -7.94 9.91
C ILE A 153 1.46 -8.13 9.11
N SER A 154 2.31 -7.09 9.07
CA SER A 154 3.60 -7.17 8.38
C SER A 154 4.55 -8.18 9.02
N ASP A 155 4.53 -8.31 10.35
CA ASP A 155 5.34 -9.31 11.07
C ASP A 155 4.91 -10.73 10.70
N GLU A 156 3.61 -11.01 10.66
CA GLU A 156 3.07 -12.30 10.23
C GLU A 156 3.39 -12.62 8.76
N CYS A 157 3.39 -11.59 7.91
CA CYS A 157 3.87 -11.71 6.54
C CYS A 157 5.35 -12.07 6.49
N ASN A 158 6.19 -11.42 7.29
CA ASN A 158 7.63 -11.73 7.37
C ASN A 158 7.86 -13.17 7.85
N ASP A 159 7.14 -13.63 8.87
CA ASP A 159 7.19 -15.01 9.35
C ASP A 159 6.87 -16.04 8.25
N SER A 160 5.89 -15.72 7.40
CA SER A 160 5.52 -16.55 6.25
C SER A 160 6.63 -16.54 5.21
N TYR A 161 7.18 -15.37 4.90
CA TYR A 161 8.25 -15.20 3.92
C TYR A 161 9.54 -15.91 4.35
N GLU A 162 9.96 -15.79 5.60
CA GLU A 162 11.16 -16.47 6.13
C GLU A 162 11.05 -18.00 5.98
N LYS A 163 9.87 -18.56 6.26
CA LYS A 163 9.61 -20.00 6.05
C LYS A 163 9.64 -20.38 4.57
N GLN A 164 9.08 -19.54 3.69
CA GLN A 164 9.15 -19.76 2.25
C GLN A 164 10.60 -19.78 1.76
N GLN A 165 11.41 -18.80 2.17
CA GLN A 165 12.83 -18.71 1.80
C GLN A 165 13.63 -19.91 2.32
N ALA A 166 13.40 -20.34 3.56
CA ALA A 166 14.04 -21.53 4.13
C ALA A 166 13.67 -22.81 3.35
N TYR A 167 12.41 -22.92 2.91
CA TYR A 167 11.93 -24.06 2.13
C TYR A 167 12.53 -24.10 0.72
N VAL A 168 12.62 -22.96 0.06
CA VAL A 168 13.32 -22.83 -1.24
C VAL A 168 14.81 -23.16 -1.08
N ALA A 169 15.46 -22.65 -0.02
CA ALA A 169 16.85 -22.96 0.28
C ALA A 169 17.11 -24.45 0.55
N ALA A 170 16.09 -25.20 0.99
CA ALA A 170 16.13 -26.65 1.15
C ALA A 170 15.97 -27.44 -0.18
N GLY A 171 15.84 -26.75 -1.32
CA GLY A 171 15.79 -27.35 -2.65
C GLY A 171 14.40 -27.49 -3.26
N HIS A 172 13.37 -26.91 -2.63
CA HIS A 172 12.01 -26.88 -3.16
C HIS A 172 11.78 -25.67 -4.07
N THR A 173 10.70 -25.72 -4.85
CA THR A 173 10.30 -24.60 -5.72
C THR A 173 9.59 -23.50 -4.92
N GLU A 174 9.61 -22.26 -5.44
CA GLU A 174 8.86 -21.13 -4.86
C GLU A 174 7.36 -21.41 -4.77
N GLN A 175 6.78 -22.10 -5.76
CA GLN A 175 5.35 -22.43 -5.75
C GLN A 175 5.01 -23.39 -4.61
N GLU A 176 5.82 -24.43 -4.38
CA GLU A 176 5.61 -25.34 -3.25
C GLU A 176 5.76 -24.62 -1.91
N ALA A 177 6.70 -23.67 -1.82
CA ALA A 177 6.88 -22.84 -0.63
C ALA A 177 5.64 -21.99 -0.32
N GLN A 178 5.07 -21.34 -1.34
CA GLN A 178 3.86 -20.52 -1.20
C GLN A 178 2.61 -21.35 -0.87
N ASP A 179 2.51 -22.55 -1.44
CA ASP A 179 1.40 -23.47 -1.15
C ASP A 179 1.44 -23.98 0.30
N MET A 180 2.64 -24.20 0.83
CA MET A 180 2.88 -24.69 2.19
C MET A 180 2.81 -23.59 3.24
N TYR A 181 3.44 -22.44 2.99
CA TYR A 181 3.56 -21.31 3.90
C TYR A 181 2.81 -20.12 3.35
N LYS A 182 1.49 -20.19 3.41
CA LYS A 182 0.59 -19.17 2.87
C LYS A 182 0.72 -17.86 3.64
N TRP A 183 0.50 -16.77 2.90
CA TRP A 183 0.34 -15.45 3.50
C TRP A 183 -0.89 -15.40 4.42
N PRO A 184 -0.86 -14.56 5.47
CA PRO A 184 -2.05 -14.20 6.23
C PRO A 184 -3.19 -13.73 5.32
N ASP A 185 -4.44 -14.01 5.73
CA ASP A 185 -5.63 -13.66 4.94
C ASP A 185 -5.77 -12.13 4.74
N ASP A 186 -5.29 -11.35 5.71
CA ASP A 186 -5.24 -9.89 5.78
C ASP A 186 -3.91 -9.31 5.27
N SER A 187 -3.03 -10.12 4.69
CA SER A 187 -1.70 -9.66 4.23
C SER A 187 -1.73 -8.51 3.22
N GLY A 188 -2.85 -8.30 2.53
CA GLY A 188 -3.06 -7.15 1.64
C GLY A 188 -3.35 -5.82 2.35
N SER A 189 -3.57 -5.86 3.66
CA SER A 189 -3.96 -4.73 4.50
C SER A 189 -2.78 -3.97 5.11
N VAL A 190 -1.54 -4.47 4.99
CA VAL A 190 -0.34 -3.74 5.43
C VAL A 190 -0.32 -2.34 4.80
N LEU A 191 -0.17 -1.32 5.62
CA LEU A 191 -0.25 0.08 5.24
C LEU A 191 1.13 0.64 4.90
N SER A 192 1.28 1.13 3.68
CA SER A 192 2.17 2.24 3.41
C SER A 192 1.57 3.52 3.99
N PHE A 193 2.42 4.47 4.39
CA PHE A 193 1.99 5.72 4.98
C PHE A 193 2.87 6.89 4.54
N GLY A 194 2.33 8.11 4.64
CA GLY A 194 3.08 9.32 4.41
C GLY A 194 2.60 10.52 5.23
N GLY A 195 3.34 11.62 5.17
CA GLY A 195 3.09 12.84 5.95
C GLY A 195 3.73 12.78 7.34
N ILE A 196 4.46 11.70 7.63
CA ILE A 196 4.95 11.38 8.96
C ILE A 196 6.32 10.71 8.92
N ASN A 197 7.18 11.07 9.87
CA ASN A 197 8.41 10.37 10.18
C ASN A 197 8.15 9.44 11.36
N VAL A 198 8.49 8.16 11.21
CA VAL A 198 8.24 7.13 12.22
C VAL A 198 9.53 6.41 12.58
N THR A 199 9.75 6.17 13.87
CA THR A 199 10.78 5.25 14.37
C THR A 199 10.12 4.00 14.91
N ILE A 200 10.53 2.85 14.39
CA ILE A 200 9.99 1.52 14.74
C ILE A 200 11.03 0.74 15.57
N ASP A 201 10.61 0.26 16.73
CA ASP A 201 11.35 -0.66 17.59
C ASP A 201 10.68 -2.03 17.59
N TRP A 202 11.20 -2.93 16.74
CA TRP A 202 10.73 -4.32 16.62
C TRP A 202 11.01 -5.18 17.87
N THR A 203 11.76 -4.67 18.86
CA THR A 203 11.96 -5.37 20.14
C THR A 203 10.82 -5.12 21.12
N GLN A 204 9.97 -4.12 20.87
CA GLN A 204 8.79 -3.86 21.68
C GLN A 204 7.69 -4.88 21.39
N SER A 205 6.80 -5.07 22.36
CA SER A 205 5.58 -5.85 22.15
C SER A 205 4.70 -5.21 21.08
N GLU A 206 3.89 -6.03 20.43
CA GLU A 206 2.77 -5.61 19.57
C GLU A 206 1.96 -4.45 20.21
N GLY A 207 1.54 -3.50 19.39
CA GLY A 207 0.88 -2.27 19.82
C GLY A 207 1.80 -1.20 20.45
N LYS A 208 3.12 -1.40 20.49
CA LYS A 208 4.10 -0.45 21.06
C LYS A 208 5.36 -0.30 20.23
N ARG A 209 5.33 -0.71 18.96
CA ARG A 209 6.52 -0.71 18.09
C ARG A 209 6.84 0.69 17.58
N ILE A 210 5.87 1.59 17.46
CA ILE A 210 6.08 2.99 17.08
C ILE A 210 6.53 3.77 18.31
N VAL A 211 7.84 4.09 18.35
CA VAL A 211 8.45 4.81 19.49
C VAL A 211 8.62 6.30 19.26
N SER A 212 8.50 6.75 18.00
CA SER A 212 8.47 8.17 17.63
C SER A 212 7.62 8.37 16.39
N ALA A 213 6.87 9.48 16.35
CA ALA A 213 5.99 9.87 15.26
C ALA A 213 5.95 11.40 15.16
N THR A 214 6.51 11.98 14.08
CA THR A 214 6.52 13.45 13.85
C THR A 214 6.00 13.80 12.47
N LEU A 215 5.26 14.89 12.35
CA LEU A 215 4.69 15.34 11.08
C LEU A 215 5.76 15.94 10.18
N THR A 216 5.71 15.65 8.87
CA THR A 216 6.64 16.24 7.89
C THR A 216 6.38 17.72 7.67
N LYS A 217 5.12 18.14 7.82
CA LYS A 217 4.65 19.51 7.57
C LYS A 217 5.30 20.56 8.46
N ASP A 218 5.52 20.24 9.73
CA ASP A 218 6.01 21.20 10.72
C ASP A 218 6.99 20.61 11.75
N GLY A 219 7.30 19.31 11.68
CA GLY A 219 8.19 18.61 12.61
C GLY A 219 7.58 18.35 13.99
N SER A 220 6.32 18.72 14.23
CA SER A 220 5.67 18.48 15.52
C SER A 220 5.44 16.99 15.78
N THR A 221 5.50 16.58 17.04
CA THR A 221 5.08 15.23 17.44
C THR A 221 3.60 15.04 17.16
N LEU A 222 3.23 13.88 16.62
CA LEU A 222 1.83 13.52 16.41
C LEU A 222 1.09 13.50 17.77
N ASP A 223 0.06 14.32 17.91
CA ASP A 223 -0.74 14.41 19.13
C ASP A 223 -1.89 13.38 19.06
N PRO A 224 -1.92 12.37 19.95
CA PRO A 224 -2.97 11.36 19.93
C PRO A 224 -4.40 11.92 20.10
N ALA A 225 -4.56 13.08 20.74
CA ALA A 225 -5.85 13.69 21.00
C ALA A 225 -6.32 14.61 19.85
N LYS A 226 -5.42 15.00 18.94
CA LYS A 226 -5.75 15.87 17.82
C LYS A 226 -6.41 15.08 16.69
N THR A 227 -7.30 15.73 15.95
CA THR A 227 -7.87 15.20 14.71
C THR A 227 -7.05 15.66 13.51
N TYR A 228 -6.76 14.74 12.61
CA TYR A 228 -5.99 14.93 11.39
C TYR A 228 -6.83 14.58 10.16
N THR A 229 -6.49 15.19 9.04
CA THR A 229 -7.00 14.78 7.73
C THR A 229 -6.09 13.70 7.15
N VAL A 230 -6.64 12.54 6.85
CA VAL A 230 -5.94 11.38 6.29
C VAL A 230 -6.44 11.12 4.88
N ALA A 231 -5.54 11.11 3.90
CA ALA A 231 -5.83 10.74 2.52
C ALA A 231 -5.59 9.25 2.29
N THR A 232 -6.54 8.56 1.66
CA THR A 232 -6.44 7.12 1.41
C THR A 232 -7.38 6.68 0.29
N ASN A 233 -7.20 5.46 -0.21
CA ASN A 233 -8.11 4.89 -1.18
C ASN A 233 -9.47 4.51 -0.53
N ASN A 234 -10.53 4.57 -1.32
CA ASN A 234 -11.90 4.25 -0.88
C ASN A 234 -12.14 2.78 -0.51
N TYR A 235 -11.16 1.89 -0.74
CA TYR A 235 -11.26 0.47 -0.41
C TYR A 235 -10.81 0.21 1.04
N ILE A 236 -9.57 0.56 1.39
CA ILE A 236 -8.97 0.20 2.68
C ILE A 236 -9.68 0.85 3.87
N ILE A 237 -10.12 2.11 3.73
CA ILE A 237 -10.78 2.84 4.82
C ILE A 237 -12.11 2.22 5.24
N THR A 238 -12.70 1.36 4.41
CA THR A 238 -13.92 0.62 4.75
C THR A 238 -13.66 -0.70 5.47
N ASN A 239 -12.39 -1.14 5.54
CA ASN A 239 -11.99 -2.39 6.16
C ASN A 239 -11.90 -2.28 7.69
N THR A 240 -13.08 -2.18 8.32
CA THR A 240 -13.22 -2.10 9.79
C THR A 240 -13.02 -3.45 10.49
N THR A 241 -12.88 -4.54 9.74
CA THR A 241 -12.52 -5.85 10.28
C THR A 241 -11.06 -5.87 10.69
N ASP A 242 -10.17 -5.51 9.76
CA ASP A 242 -8.73 -5.47 10.00
C ASP A 242 -8.38 -4.21 10.81
N PHE A 243 -9.02 -3.06 10.52
CA PHE A 243 -8.78 -1.81 11.23
C PHE A 243 -10.05 -1.28 11.91
N PRO A 244 -10.40 -1.78 13.11
CA PRO A 244 -11.58 -1.30 13.85
C PRO A 244 -11.62 0.22 14.06
N THR A 245 -10.47 0.88 14.12
CA THR A 245 -10.37 2.34 14.29
C THR A 245 -10.92 3.13 13.10
N PHE A 246 -10.97 2.54 11.90
CA PHE A 246 -11.57 3.20 10.73
C PHE A 246 -13.07 3.43 10.89
N ALA A 247 -13.76 2.68 11.77
CA ALA A 247 -15.16 2.94 12.09
C ALA A 247 -15.38 4.33 12.74
N ASN A 248 -14.34 4.91 13.33
CA ASN A 248 -14.37 6.26 13.92
C ASN A 248 -14.12 7.36 12.87
N ALA A 249 -13.60 6.99 11.69
CA ALA A 249 -13.25 7.94 10.65
C ALA A 249 -14.51 8.55 10.00
N LYS A 250 -14.42 9.80 9.57
CA LYS A 250 -15.49 10.49 8.84
C LYS A 250 -14.99 11.01 7.51
N LYS A 251 -15.66 10.62 6.44
CA LYS A 251 -15.35 11.08 5.09
C LYS A 251 -15.55 12.59 5.00
N LEU A 252 -14.56 13.28 4.43
CA LEU A 252 -14.61 14.69 4.10
C LEU A 252 -14.97 14.84 2.62
N THR A 253 -14.12 14.30 1.75
CA THR A 253 -14.21 14.51 0.31
C THR A 253 -13.75 13.27 -0.45
N GLU A 254 -14.38 13.00 -1.59
CA GLU A 254 -13.86 12.10 -2.62
C GLU A 254 -13.29 12.93 -3.76
N TRP A 255 -12.14 12.50 -4.27
CA TRP A 255 -11.35 13.18 -5.29
C TRP A 255 -11.42 12.39 -6.61
N GLY A 256 -10.37 12.50 -7.42
CA GLY A 256 -10.16 11.63 -8.57
C GLY A 256 -9.71 10.22 -8.19
N THR A 257 -9.19 9.49 -9.18
CA THR A 257 -8.61 8.17 -8.95
C THR A 257 -7.24 8.27 -8.29
N CYS A 258 -6.85 7.21 -7.58
CA CYS A 258 -5.51 7.07 -7.03
C CYS A 258 -4.42 7.12 -8.12
N GLU A 259 -4.71 6.54 -9.30
CA GLU A 259 -3.86 6.63 -10.50
C GLU A 259 -3.68 8.08 -10.96
N ALA A 260 -4.76 8.89 -10.96
CA ALA A 260 -4.68 10.28 -11.37
C ALA A 260 -3.83 11.12 -10.41
N ALA A 261 -3.86 10.83 -9.11
CA ALA A 261 -2.98 11.47 -8.13
C ALA A 261 -1.49 11.17 -8.40
N LEU A 262 -1.16 9.90 -8.66
CA LEU A 262 0.18 9.49 -9.06
C LEU A 262 0.64 10.19 -10.34
N ARG A 263 -0.20 10.18 -11.38
CA ARG A 263 0.06 10.85 -12.65
C ARG A 263 0.31 12.34 -12.45
N ALA A 264 -0.49 13.00 -11.61
CA ALA A 264 -0.37 14.43 -11.32
C ALA A 264 0.93 14.76 -10.59
N LEU A 265 1.38 13.91 -9.66
CA LEU A 265 2.69 14.09 -9.02
C LEU A 265 3.82 13.90 -10.04
N ILE A 266 3.87 12.77 -10.73
CA ILE A 266 4.95 12.39 -11.66
C ILE A 266 5.08 13.38 -12.83
N GLY A 267 3.97 13.99 -13.25
CA GLY A 267 3.95 15.01 -14.30
C GLY A 267 4.51 16.37 -13.90
N GLN A 268 4.88 16.57 -12.63
CA GLN A 268 5.49 17.81 -12.17
C GLN A 268 7.01 17.80 -12.37
N ASP A 269 7.57 18.98 -12.64
CA ASP A 269 9.01 19.18 -12.55
C ASP A 269 9.48 18.86 -11.13
N ASP A 270 10.62 18.18 -11.02
CA ASP A 270 11.25 17.85 -9.74
C ASP A 270 10.34 17.06 -8.76
N TRP A 271 9.47 16.21 -9.32
CA TRP A 271 8.48 15.45 -8.54
C TRP A 271 9.11 14.58 -7.44
N GLU A 272 10.34 14.07 -7.64
CA GLU A 272 11.04 13.24 -6.65
C GLU A 272 11.38 14.05 -5.38
N ASN A 273 11.84 15.30 -5.53
CA ASN A 273 12.09 16.18 -4.39
C ASN A 273 10.77 16.60 -3.72
N LYS A 274 9.72 16.87 -4.51
CA LYS A 274 8.39 17.15 -3.97
C LYS A 274 7.87 15.97 -3.14
N MET A 275 7.95 14.76 -3.67
CA MET A 275 7.61 13.52 -2.99
C MET A 275 8.41 13.35 -1.69
N ALA A 276 9.73 13.52 -1.76
CA ALA A 276 10.61 13.38 -0.60
C ALA A 276 10.26 14.34 0.54
N SER A 277 9.82 15.57 0.22
CA SER A 277 9.37 16.55 1.22
C SER A 277 8.05 16.19 1.91
N LEU A 278 7.26 15.28 1.35
CA LEU A 278 5.89 14.99 1.79
C LEU A 278 5.76 13.62 2.45
N ALA A 279 6.37 12.61 1.85
CA ALA A 279 6.19 11.22 2.28
C ALA A 279 6.64 11.01 3.73
N GLY A 280 7.77 11.58 4.13
CA GLY A 280 8.36 11.34 5.45
C GLY A 280 9.38 10.20 5.41
N THR A 281 9.65 9.61 6.57
CA THR A 281 10.75 8.66 6.73
C THR A 281 10.40 7.55 7.71
N ILE A 282 11.03 6.39 7.52
CA ILE A 282 10.98 5.28 8.47
C ILE A 282 12.40 5.00 8.93
N SER A 283 12.60 4.97 10.23
CA SER A 283 13.85 4.55 10.86
C SER A 283 13.61 3.42 11.85
N PHE A 284 14.66 2.65 12.13
CA PHE A 284 14.62 1.51 13.03
C PHE A 284 15.56 1.73 14.20
N GLY A 285 15.06 1.55 15.42
CA GLY A 285 15.87 1.70 16.63
C GLY A 285 15.03 1.87 17.88
N SER A 286 15.64 1.66 19.04
CA SER A 286 15.03 1.93 20.33
C SER A 286 14.86 3.44 20.54
N ALA A 287 13.84 3.83 21.30
CA ALA A 287 13.66 5.21 21.72
C ALA A 287 14.94 5.75 22.35
N GLU A 288 15.47 6.87 21.85
CA GLU A 288 16.52 7.59 22.58
C GLU A 288 15.96 7.94 23.97
N SER A 289 16.61 7.43 25.02
CA SER A 289 16.29 7.84 26.38
C SER A 289 16.47 9.36 26.44
N PRO A 290 15.45 10.14 26.87
CA PRO A 290 15.66 11.55 27.11
C PRO A 290 16.85 11.69 28.07
N ALA A 291 17.78 12.58 27.73
CA ALA A 291 18.96 12.87 28.55
C ALA A 291 18.52 13.02 30.02
N PRO A 292 19.29 12.49 30.99
CA PRO A 292 18.84 12.44 32.37
C PRO A 292 18.58 13.85 32.88
N HIS A 293 17.31 14.22 33.02
CA HIS A 293 16.93 15.36 33.83
C HIS A 293 17.35 15.07 35.28
N PRO A 294 17.88 16.07 36.02
CA PRO A 294 18.32 15.86 37.39
C PRO A 294 17.14 15.41 38.26
N THR A 295 17.32 14.25 38.88
CA THR A 295 16.35 13.54 39.72
C THR A 295 15.82 14.43 40.85
N PRO A 296 14.49 14.64 40.99
CA PRO A 296 13.90 15.04 42.26
C PRO A 296 13.84 13.81 43.19
N THR A 297 14.30 14.00 44.42
CA THR A 297 14.31 13.02 45.52
C THR A 297 12.92 12.39 45.74
N PRO A 298 12.79 11.04 45.80
CA PRO A 298 11.50 10.38 46.02
C PRO A 298 11.13 10.33 47.52
N GLU A 299 9.88 10.66 47.83
CA GLU A 299 9.20 10.37 49.10
C GLU A 299 8.38 9.06 48.95
N PRO A 300 8.23 8.21 49.99
CA PRO A 300 7.89 6.80 49.77
C PRO A 300 6.40 6.40 49.93
N SER A 301 6.03 5.40 49.11
CA SER A 301 5.03 4.31 49.28
C SER A 301 3.53 4.61 49.06
N PRO A 302 2.67 3.61 48.67
CA PRO A 302 2.76 2.16 48.98
C PRO A 302 2.49 1.14 47.83
N LYS A 303 2.71 -0.15 48.19
CA LYS A 303 2.73 -1.42 47.42
C LYS A 303 1.38 -1.90 46.82
N PRO A 304 1.39 -2.94 45.93
CA PRO A 304 0.44 -3.14 44.85
C PRO A 304 -0.73 -4.10 45.16
N GLY A 305 -1.87 -3.85 44.51
CA GLY A 305 -2.98 -4.78 44.38
C GLY A 305 -2.88 -5.60 43.08
N THR A 306 -3.06 -6.92 43.21
CA THR A 306 -3.10 -7.90 42.11
C THR A 306 -4.47 -7.88 41.43
N THR A 307 -4.50 -7.71 40.10
CA THR A 307 -5.69 -8.00 39.29
C THR A 307 -5.31 -8.90 38.11
N THR A 308 -5.90 -10.08 38.11
CA THR A 308 -5.86 -11.08 37.04
C THR A 308 -6.84 -10.69 35.94
N THR A 309 -6.39 -10.59 34.69
CA THR A 309 -7.29 -10.44 33.52
C THR A 309 -7.34 -11.72 32.72
N GLN A 310 -8.55 -12.22 32.51
CA GLN A 310 -8.89 -13.43 31.78
C GLN A 310 -8.74 -13.23 30.27
N VAL A 311 -8.08 -14.19 29.62
CA VAL A 311 -8.08 -14.37 28.16
C VAL A 311 -9.47 -14.86 27.75
N THR A 312 -10.14 -14.11 26.88
CA THR A 312 -11.36 -14.57 26.21
C THR A 312 -11.10 -14.67 24.71
N THR A 313 -10.79 -15.88 24.24
CA THR A 313 -10.79 -16.22 22.82
C THR A 313 -12.19 -16.10 22.25
N LYS A 314 -12.40 -15.29 21.21
CA LYS A 314 -13.63 -15.36 20.41
C LYS A 314 -13.31 -15.41 18.92
N LYS A 315 -13.68 -16.56 18.35
CA LYS A 315 -13.65 -16.94 16.94
C LYS A 315 -14.92 -16.42 16.26
N SER A 316 -14.82 -15.72 15.13
CA SER A 316 -15.92 -15.50 14.16
C SER A 316 -15.37 -14.79 12.92
N THR A 317 -14.93 -15.50 11.87
CA THR A 317 -15.68 -15.77 10.62
C THR A 317 -16.41 -14.57 10.00
N GLY A 318 -15.73 -13.90 9.07
CA GLY A 318 -16.26 -12.91 8.14
C GLY A 318 -15.18 -12.51 7.11
N LYS A 319 -14.87 -13.42 6.18
CA LYS A 319 -13.76 -13.30 5.21
C LYS A 319 -14.21 -12.49 3.99
N LEU A 320 -13.60 -11.33 3.76
CA LEU A 320 -13.49 -10.75 2.42
C LEU A 320 -12.30 -11.40 1.73
N ALA A 321 -12.43 -11.74 0.45
CA ALA A 321 -11.40 -12.47 -0.27
C ALA A 321 -10.12 -11.63 -0.40
N ALA A 322 -8.97 -12.22 -0.08
CA ALA A 322 -7.68 -11.68 -0.42
C ALA A 322 -7.59 -11.41 -1.93
N THR A 323 -7.28 -10.19 -2.33
CA THR A 323 -7.01 -9.81 -3.72
C THR A 323 -5.67 -10.41 -4.18
N GLY A 324 -5.66 -11.72 -4.44
CA GLY A 324 -4.44 -12.41 -4.88
C GLY A 324 -4.46 -13.93 -4.89
N ASP A 325 -5.56 -14.59 -4.51
CA ASP A 325 -5.62 -16.05 -4.60
C ASP A 325 -5.63 -16.49 -6.08
N ARG A 326 -4.68 -17.35 -6.49
CA ARG A 326 -4.51 -17.84 -7.87
C ARG A 326 -5.62 -18.83 -8.32
N THR A 327 -6.82 -18.73 -7.77
CA THR A 327 -7.94 -19.57 -8.18
C THR A 327 -8.89 -18.78 -9.09
N LEU A 328 -8.89 -19.17 -10.37
CA LEU A 328 -9.62 -18.55 -11.48
C LEU A 328 -11.13 -18.28 -11.23
N ALA A 329 -11.48 -17.00 -11.33
CA ALA A 329 -12.38 -16.39 -12.33
C ALA A 329 -13.94 -16.37 -12.19
N VAL A 330 -14.47 -15.17 -12.54
CA VAL A 330 -15.82 -14.79 -13.04
C VAL A 330 -16.88 -14.55 -11.93
N VAL A 331 -17.37 -13.33 -11.66
CA VAL A 331 -18.10 -12.38 -12.54
C VAL A 331 -17.93 -10.92 -12.01
N GLY A 332 -17.60 -9.99 -12.92
CA GLY A 332 -17.64 -8.55 -12.64
C GLY A 332 -17.05 -7.67 -13.75
N ALA A 333 -17.30 -8.01 -15.03
CA ALA A 333 -16.93 -7.20 -16.19
C ALA A 333 -17.93 -6.04 -16.34
N CYS A 334 -17.46 -4.79 -16.45
CA CYS A 334 -17.30 -4.12 -17.74
C CYS A 334 -16.25 -3.01 -17.62
N LEU A 335 -15.08 -3.24 -18.25
CA LEU A 335 -14.03 -2.31 -18.73
C LEU A 335 -12.60 -2.81 -18.45
N ILE A 336 -12.40 -3.67 -17.45
CA ILE A 336 -11.05 -4.16 -17.07
C ILE A 336 -10.68 -5.47 -17.79
N GLY A 337 -11.67 -6.23 -18.29
CA GLY A 337 -11.46 -7.55 -18.90
C GLY A 337 -10.61 -7.57 -20.19
N GLY A 338 -10.44 -6.43 -20.87
CA GLY A 338 -9.59 -6.36 -22.07
C GLY A 338 -8.09 -6.41 -21.76
N ILE A 339 -7.67 -5.85 -20.63
CA ILE A 339 -6.24 -5.65 -20.31
C ILE A 339 -5.57 -6.96 -19.88
N VAL A 340 -6.31 -7.83 -19.16
CA VAL A 340 -5.75 -9.09 -18.63
C VAL A 340 -5.52 -10.12 -19.76
N ILE A 341 -6.36 -10.15 -20.80
CA ILE A 341 -6.21 -11.10 -21.91
C ILE A 341 -5.01 -10.73 -22.81
N ILE A 342 -4.70 -9.44 -22.96
CA ILE A 342 -3.59 -8.96 -23.80
C ILE A 342 -2.23 -9.28 -23.15
N ILE A 343 -2.10 -9.14 -21.83
CA ILE A 343 -0.85 -9.44 -21.10
C ILE A 343 -0.48 -10.92 -21.21
N PHE A 344 -1.45 -11.85 -21.11
CA PHE A 344 -1.19 -13.28 -21.29
C PHE A 344 -0.87 -13.66 -22.74
N GLY A 345 -1.46 -12.97 -23.73
CA GLY A 345 -1.16 -13.18 -25.15
C GLY A 345 0.28 -12.82 -25.55
N ILE A 346 0.83 -11.76 -24.95
CA ILE A 346 2.21 -11.28 -25.23
C ILE A 346 3.27 -12.22 -24.63
N ILE A 347 3.01 -12.79 -23.44
CA ILE A 347 3.94 -13.73 -22.79
C ILE A 347 3.99 -15.08 -23.53
N TRP A 348 2.86 -15.56 -24.07
CA TRP A 348 2.82 -16.83 -24.80
C TRP A 348 3.52 -16.76 -26.16
N LYS A 349 3.52 -15.60 -26.83
CA LYS A 349 4.16 -15.41 -28.14
C LYS A 349 5.68 -15.26 -28.08
N ARG A 350 6.26 -14.93 -26.92
CA ARG A 350 7.73 -14.85 -26.70
C ARG A 350 8.40 -16.17 -26.31
N ARG A 351 7.63 -17.25 -26.08
CA ARG A 351 8.14 -18.59 -25.72
C ARG A 351 7.96 -19.64 -26.82
N ARG A 352 7.77 -19.22 -28.08
CA ARG A 352 7.83 -20.09 -29.26
C ARG A 352 8.83 -19.59 -30.27
#